data_AF-A0A945CQQ5-F1
#
_entry.id   AF-A0A945CQQ5-F1
#
_cell.length_a   1.000
_cell.length_b   1.000
_cell.length_c   1.000
_cell.angle_alpha   90.00
_cell.angle_beta   90.00
_cell.angle_gamma   90.00
#
_symmetry.space_group_name_H-M   'P 1'
#
loop_
_entity.id
_entity.type
_entity.pdbx_description
1 polymer ?
#
loop_
_entity_poly.entity_id
_entity_poly.type
_entity_poly.pdbx_seq_one_letter_code
_entity_poly.pdbx_strand_id
1 'polypeptide(L)'
;MWGIAVWEYFWYSGDRTFLKQIFPAVLKNLKGAANMLDENGLFTGNYWNMFDWTGADQDRNTVTHNTMFFIGAIDAALKCADALDDTKNAAGLKKLRTKLKRNVNRLWDTEKNAYPDSIHDDGTISPSVCQHTSFLSILYDIVEKKHHVAALNNVLNKPDGMVGIGSPFALLYLYEMMDKEGLQDEIIESIYRNYEEMLRQGATTVWEQLRDTRSHCHAWSSSPIYFLNRIVLGVRQTAAGGKSFEVSPMPNGLGWADGAVATPFGPLHVKWEIAGRSLKIGITAPAGVKVAFKRHKTLKGLNPQVEIKRR
;
A
#
# COMPACT_ATOMS: atom_id res chain seq x y z
N MET A 1 8.24 -6.70 5.62
CA MET A 1 7.31 -5.61 6.03
C MET A 1 7.88 -4.69 7.10
N TRP A 2 8.57 -5.19 8.15
CA TRP A 2 9.15 -4.33 9.22
C TRP A 2 9.95 -3.11 8.72
N GLY A 3 10.84 -3.28 7.72
CA GLY A 3 11.59 -2.16 7.14
C GLY A 3 10.72 -1.10 6.45
N ILE A 4 9.55 -1.48 5.93
CA ILE A 4 8.54 -0.56 5.38
C ILE A 4 7.92 0.26 6.51
N ALA A 5 7.51 -0.42 7.60
CA ALA A 5 6.95 0.24 8.78
C ALA A 5 7.94 1.22 9.46
N VAL A 6 9.25 0.96 9.42
CA VAL A 6 10.28 1.91 9.88
C VAL A 6 10.22 3.22 9.10
N TRP A 7 10.12 3.15 7.76
CA TRP A 7 9.96 4.34 6.93
C TRP A 7 8.64 5.05 7.22
N GLU A 8 7.53 4.31 7.32
CA GLU A 8 6.21 4.90 7.60
C GLU A 8 6.17 5.62 8.94
N TYR A 9 6.74 5.02 9.98
CA TYR A 9 6.86 5.67 11.28
C TYR A 9 7.60 7.00 11.16
N PHE A 10 8.76 7.03 10.48
CA PHE A 10 9.48 8.28 10.25
C PHE A 10 8.66 9.26 9.39
N TRP A 11 7.99 8.78 8.35
CA TRP A 11 7.17 9.61 7.49
C TRP A 11 6.08 10.33 8.28
N TYR A 12 5.35 9.64 9.17
CA TYR A 12 4.28 10.26 9.96
C TYR A 12 4.80 11.06 11.17
N SER A 13 5.83 10.59 11.88
CA SER A 13 6.33 11.23 13.11
C SER A 13 7.39 12.32 12.86
N GLY A 14 8.20 12.18 11.81
CA GLY A 14 9.38 12.99 11.58
C GLY A 14 10.55 12.69 12.52
N ASP A 15 10.48 11.61 13.31
CA ASP A 15 11.49 11.27 14.31
C ASP A 15 12.78 10.76 13.65
N ARG A 16 13.66 11.71 13.34
CA ARG A 16 14.98 11.44 12.78
C ARG A 16 15.92 10.77 13.78
N THR A 17 15.70 10.94 15.09
CA THR A 17 16.52 10.31 16.13
C THR A 17 16.28 8.81 16.12
N PHE A 18 15.01 8.39 16.16
CA PHE A 18 14.63 6.99 15.98
C PHE A 18 15.18 6.43 14.67
N LEU A 19 14.98 7.15 13.56
CA LEU A 19 15.42 6.65 12.25
C LEU A 19 16.93 6.39 12.23
N LYS A 20 17.75 7.31 12.76
CA LYS A 20 19.21 7.12 12.87
C LYS A 20 19.59 5.90 13.70
N GLN A 21 18.87 5.64 14.79
CA GLN A 21 19.14 4.51 15.68
C GLN A 21 18.76 3.17 15.06
N ILE A 22 17.61 3.10 14.38
CA ILE A 22 17.06 1.83 13.87
C ILE A 22 17.60 1.46 12.47
N PHE A 23 18.01 2.44 11.66
CA PHE A 23 18.40 2.21 10.27
C PHE A 23 19.56 1.21 10.09
N PRO A 24 20.60 1.16 10.95
CA PRO A 24 21.60 0.10 10.88
C PRO A 24 21.03 -1.32 10.97
N ALA A 25 19.96 -1.52 11.75
CA ALA A 25 19.27 -2.82 11.83
C ALA A 25 18.48 -3.13 10.55
N VAL A 26 17.89 -2.12 9.91
CA VAL A 26 17.25 -2.26 8.58
C VAL A 26 18.28 -2.72 7.55
N LEU A 27 19.44 -2.07 7.49
CA LEU A 27 20.52 -2.45 6.59
C LEU A 27 21.03 -3.87 6.86
N LYS A 28 21.19 -4.25 8.14
CA LYS A 28 21.59 -5.61 8.53
C LYS A 28 20.56 -6.65 8.08
N ASN A 29 19.26 -6.36 8.25
CA ASN A 29 18.18 -7.25 7.82
C ASN A 29 18.18 -7.46 6.30
N LEU A 30 18.28 -6.37 5.52
CA LEU A 30 18.35 -6.45 4.05
C LEU A 30 19.61 -7.18 3.56
N LYS A 31 20.75 -6.96 4.23
CA LYS A 31 21.98 -7.72 3.94
C LYS A 31 21.80 -9.22 4.22
N GLY A 32 21.13 -9.57 5.32
CA GLY A 32 20.77 -10.95 5.64
C GLY A 32 19.94 -11.58 4.53
N ALA A 33 18.85 -10.92 4.12
CA ALA A 33 18.00 -11.39 3.02
C ALA A 33 18.76 -11.48 1.67
N ALA A 34 19.71 -10.58 1.40
CA ALA A 34 20.53 -10.63 0.19
C ALA A 34 21.49 -11.83 0.14
N ASN A 35 21.84 -12.42 1.29
CA ASN A 35 22.62 -13.65 1.37
C ASN A 35 21.75 -14.91 1.19
N MET A 36 20.43 -14.74 1.07
CA MET A 36 19.44 -15.81 0.91
C MET A 36 18.81 -15.79 -0.48
N LEU A 37 19.65 -15.54 -1.50
CA LEU A 37 19.21 -15.59 -2.89
C LEU A 37 19.54 -16.97 -3.47
N ASP A 38 18.58 -17.58 -4.15
CA ASP A 38 18.79 -18.81 -4.91
C ASP A 38 19.62 -18.56 -6.18
N GLU A 39 19.81 -19.62 -6.98
CA GLU A 39 20.50 -19.56 -8.27
C GLU A 39 19.81 -18.65 -9.31
N ASN A 40 18.49 -18.47 -9.21
CA ASN A 40 17.72 -17.52 -10.01
C ASN A 40 17.88 -16.07 -9.50
N GLY A 41 18.50 -15.90 -8.33
CA GLY A 41 18.71 -14.65 -7.64
C GLY A 41 17.42 -14.07 -7.07
N LEU A 42 16.52 -14.94 -6.62
CA LEU A 42 15.27 -14.64 -5.91
C LEU A 42 15.44 -15.00 -4.43
N PHE A 43 14.69 -14.34 -3.55
CA PHE A 43 14.71 -14.67 -2.13
C PHE A 43 14.16 -16.08 -1.92
N THR A 44 14.92 -16.89 -1.18
CA THR A 44 14.59 -18.28 -0.87
C THR A 44 14.85 -18.60 0.60
N GLY A 45 14.07 -19.51 1.18
CA GLY A 45 14.35 -20.06 2.51
C GLY A 45 13.23 -20.96 3.01
N ASN A 46 13.61 -21.99 3.77
CA ASN A 46 12.68 -22.90 4.44
C ASN A 46 12.06 -22.23 5.67
N TYR A 47 11.10 -21.35 5.40
CA TYR A 47 10.38 -20.56 6.38
C TYR A 47 8.88 -20.61 6.08
N TRP A 48 8.11 -20.01 6.99
CA TRP A 48 6.70 -19.75 6.72
C TRP A 48 6.56 -18.58 5.74
N ASN A 49 6.56 -18.88 4.44
CA ASN A 49 6.55 -17.92 3.33
C ASN A 49 5.13 -17.37 3.00
N MET A 50 4.29 -17.23 4.03
CA MET A 50 2.89 -16.82 3.92
C MET A 50 2.76 -15.31 3.67
N PHE A 51 1.84 -14.94 2.78
CA PHE A 51 1.34 -13.56 2.67
C PHE A 51 -0.15 -13.44 2.99
N ASP A 52 -0.98 -14.35 2.48
CA ASP A 52 -2.43 -14.28 2.62
C ASP A 52 -3.04 -15.66 2.88
N TRP A 53 -4.24 -15.69 3.46
CA TRP A 53 -5.00 -16.91 3.74
C TRP A 53 -5.74 -17.39 2.49
N THR A 54 -4.99 -17.93 1.54
CA THR A 54 -5.50 -18.35 0.23
C THR A 54 -4.88 -19.67 -0.23
N GLY A 55 -5.39 -20.21 -1.34
CA GLY A 55 -4.81 -21.37 -2.02
C GLY A 55 -3.63 -21.05 -2.93
N ALA A 56 -2.97 -19.90 -2.77
CA ALA A 56 -1.77 -19.58 -3.54
C ALA A 56 -0.65 -20.59 -3.24
N ASP A 57 0.18 -20.88 -4.23
CA ASP A 57 1.27 -21.86 -4.10
C ASP A 57 2.48 -21.25 -3.38
N GLN A 58 2.31 -21.02 -2.07
CA GLN A 58 3.23 -20.30 -1.19
C GLN A 58 3.92 -21.18 -0.13
N ASP A 59 3.65 -22.49 -0.12
CA ASP A 59 4.34 -23.47 0.74
C ASP A 59 5.59 -24.03 0.03
N ARG A 60 6.47 -23.11 -0.37
CA ARG A 60 7.70 -23.38 -1.14
C ARG A 60 8.84 -22.55 -0.57
N ASN A 61 10.08 -22.94 -0.84
CA ASN A 61 11.24 -22.16 -0.40
C ASN A 61 11.36 -20.83 -1.14
N THR A 62 11.15 -20.84 -2.46
CA THR A 62 11.21 -19.64 -3.31
C THR A 62 9.81 -19.20 -3.72
N VAL A 63 9.25 -18.23 -3.00
CA VAL A 63 7.92 -17.65 -3.28
C VAL A 63 8.06 -16.25 -3.87
N THR A 64 7.42 -16.00 -5.01
CA THR A 64 7.61 -14.79 -5.82
C THR A 64 7.31 -13.51 -5.03
N HIS A 65 6.21 -13.49 -4.26
CA HIS A 65 5.84 -12.31 -3.47
C HIS A 65 6.87 -11.94 -2.41
N ASN A 66 7.66 -12.89 -1.89
CA ASN A 66 8.70 -12.57 -0.90
C ASN A 66 9.81 -11.74 -1.52
N THR A 67 10.20 -12.04 -2.76
CA THR A 67 11.16 -11.21 -3.49
C THR A 67 10.56 -9.83 -3.81
N MET A 68 9.27 -9.76 -4.12
CA MET A 68 8.58 -8.47 -4.33
C MET A 68 8.55 -7.62 -3.05
N PHE A 69 8.23 -8.22 -1.89
CA PHE A 69 8.32 -7.55 -0.60
C PHE A 69 9.74 -7.16 -0.23
N PHE A 70 10.74 -7.95 -0.61
CA PHE A 70 12.14 -7.58 -0.42
C PHE A 70 12.49 -6.32 -1.23
N ILE A 71 12.03 -6.21 -2.48
CA ILE A 71 12.15 -4.99 -3.28
C ILE A 71 11.43 -3.81 -2.58
N GLY A 72 10.20 -4.01 -2.10
CA GLY A 72 9.48 -2.99 -1.34
C GLY A 72 10.20 -2.52 -0.06
N ALA A 73 10.84 -3.44 0.66
CA ALA A 73 11.65 -3.13 1.83
C ALA A 73 12.94 -2.36 1.46
N ILE A 74 13.55 -2.66 0.31
CA ILE A 74 14.67 -1.87 -0.22
C ILE A 74 14.20 -0.46 -0.60
N ASP A 75 13.01 -0.31 -1.19
CA ASP A 75 12.44 1.00 -1.54
C ASP A 75 12.19 1.86 -0.31
N ALA A 76 11.66 1.29 0.77
CA ALA A 76 11.56 1.97 2.06
C ALA A 76 12.95 2.36 2.60
N ALA A 77 13.93 1.46 2.56
CA ALA A 77 15.28 1.74 3.03
C ALA A 77 16.00 2.83 2.21
N LEU A 78 15.72 2.94 0.91
CA LEU A 78 16.22 4.03 0.07
C LEU A 78 15.65 5.39 0.49
N LYS A 79 14.37 5.45 0.86
CA LYS A 79 13.76 6.66 1.43
C LYS A 79 14.37 7.01 2.80
N CYS A 80 14.62 6.00 3.64
CA CYS A 80 15.34 6.19 4.90
C CYS A 80 16.76 6.74 4.68
N ALA A 81 17.51 6.17 3.72
CA ALA A 81 18.85 6.62 3.39
C ALA A 81 18.86 8.08 2.91
N ASP A 82 17.89 8.47 2.07
CA ASP A 82 17.71 9.85 1.62
C ASP A 82 17.45 10.80 2.80
N ALA A 83 16.54 10.47 3.71
CA ALA A 83 16.24 11.26 4.91
C ALA A 83 17.41 11.37 5.92
N LEU A 84 18.41 10.50 5.80
CA LEU A 84 19.62 10.47 6.62
C LEU A 84 20.88 10.95 5.89
N ASP A 85 20.75 11.36 4.62
CA ASP A 85 21.87 11.75 3.76
C ASP A 85 22.91 10.60 3.55
N ASP A 86 22.48 9.34 3.67
CA ASP A 86 23.34 8.14 3.55
C ASP A 86 23.49 7.66 2.10
N THR A 87 24.28 8.43 1.34
CA THR A 87 24.56 8.13 -0.07
C THR A 87 25.34 6.84 -0.27
N LYS A 88 26.14 6.42 0.72
CA LYS A 88 27.00 5.23 0.65
C LYS A 88 26.16 3.96 0.60
N ASN A 89 25.22 3.78 1.53
CA ASN A 89 24.37 2.59 1.54
C ASN A 89 23.33 2.63 0.40
N ALA A 90 22.85 3.81 0.02
CA ALA A 90 21.88 3.98 -1.07
C ALA A 90 22.36 3.39 -2.41
N ALA A 91 23.66 3.51 -2.75
CA ALA A 91 24.20 2.97 -4.00
C ALA A 91 24.10 1.43 -4.07
N GLY A 92 24.45 0.75 -2.98
CA GLY A 92 24.37 -0.71 -2.88
C GLY A 92 22.92 -1.22 -2.95
N LEU A 93 22.02 -0.53 -2.23
CA LEU A 93 20.59 -0.83 -2.24
C LEU A 93 19.97 -0.68 -3.64
N LYS A 94 20.30 0.41 -4.38
CA LYS A 94 19.84 0.61 -5.77
C LYS A 94 20.29 -0.54 -6.69
N LYS A 95 21.56 -0.97 -6.57
CA LYS A 95 22.09 -2.09 -7.37
C LYS A 95 21.37 -3.41 -7.07
N LEU A 96 21.14 -3.70 -5.79
CA LEU A 96 20.41 -4.89 -5.36
C LEU A 96 18.95 -4.86 -5.86
N ARG A 97 18.25 -3.73 -5.69
CA ARG A 97 16.89 -3.52 -6.20
C ARG A 97 16.80 -3.82 -7.69
N THR A 98 17.70 -3.26 -8.50
CA THR A 98 17.73 -3.47 -9.95
C THR A 98 17.97 -4.94 -10.31
N LYS A 99 18.86 -5.63 -9.58
CA LYS A 99 19.11 -7.07 -9.78
C LYS A 99 17.84 -7.88 -9.49
N LEU A 100 17.20 -7.67 -8.35
CA LEU A 100 15.98 -8.40 -7.95
C LEU A 100 14.83 -8.13 -8.91
N LYS A 101 14.58 -6.85 -9.26
CA LYS A 101 13.56 -6.47 -10.25
C LYS A 101 13.75 -7.21 -11.56
N ARG A 102 14.97 -7.24 -12.10
CA ARG A 102 15.27 -7.96 -13.34
C ARG A 102 14.99 -9.46 -13.20
N ASN A 103 15.38 -10.06 -12.08
CA ASN A 103 15.19 -11.48 -11.84
C ASN A 103 13.70 -11.86 -11.72
N VAL A 104 12.90 -11.07 -11.00
CA VAL A 104 11.44 -11.26 -10.94
C VAL A 104 10.80 -11.13 -12.32
N ASN A 105 11.22 -10.16 -13.14
CA ASN A 105 10.66 -9.99 -14.49
C ASN A 105 10.96 -11.15 -15.45
N ARG A 106 11.99 -11.96 -15.19
CA ARG A 106 12.24 -13.19 -15.97
C ARG A 106 11.18 -14.27 -15.74
N LEU A 107 10.41 -14.17 -14.64
CA LEU A 107 9.36 -15.12 -14.33
C LEU A 107 8.03 -14.79 -15.00
N TRP A 108 7.90 -13.64 -15.68
CA TRP A 108 6.64 -13.28 -16.31
C TRP A 108 6.23 -14.34 -17.35
N ASP A 109 5.09 -14.96 -17.14
CA ASP A 109 4.49 -15.93 -18.05
C ASP A 109 3.62 -15.17 -19.07
N THR A 110 4.04 -15.17 -20.34
CA THR A 110 3.34 -14.47 -21.42
C THR A 110 2.03 -15.14 -21.83
N GLU A 111 1.87 -16.44 -21.59
CA GLU A 111 0.63 -17.15 -21.90
C GLU A 111 -0.42 -16.85 -20.84
N LYS A 112 -0.03 -16.88 -19.56
CA LYS A 112 -0.91 -16.56 -18.43
C LYS A 112 -1.07 -15.07 -18.15
N ASN A 113 -0.20 -14.23 -18.75
CA ASN A 113 -0.16 -12.79 -18.48
C ASN A 113 -0.01 -12.45 -17.00
N ALA A 114 0.81 -13.22 -16.27
CA ALA A 114 1.00 -13.09 -14.83
C ALA A 114 2.38 -13.59 -14.38
N TYR A 115 2.73 -13.31 -13.13
CA TYR A 115 3.86 -13.97 -12.46
C TYR A 115 3.38 -15.25 -11.76
N PRO A 116 4.14 -16.35 -11.82
CA PRO A 116 3.86 -17.55 -11.05
C PRO A 116 4.00 -17.27 -9.55
N ASP A 117 3.26 -18.02 -8.74
CA ASP A 117 3.28 -17.85 -7.29
C ASP A 117 4.66 -18.19 -6.69
N SER A 118 5.34 -19.21 -7.24
CA SER A 118 6.61 -19.72 -6.72
C SER A 118 7.44 -20.48 -7.77
N ILE A 119 8.66 -20.81 -7.39
CA ILE A 119 9.51 -21.82 -8.03
C ILE A 119 9.64 -22.99 -7.05
N HIS A 120 9.44 -24.21 -7.54
CA HIS A 120 9.53 -25.43 -6.73
C HIS A 120 11.00 -25.82 -6.54
N ASP A 121 11.25 -26.67 -5.54
CA ASP A 121 12.61 -27.06 -5.16
C ASP A 121 13.35 -27.85 -6.25
N ASP A 122 12.62 -28.46 -7.19
CA ASP A 122 13.15 -29.12 -8.39
C ASP A 122 13.42 -28.17 -9.56
N GLY A 123 13.18 -26.86 -9.37
CA GLY A 123 13.33 -25.81 -10.38
C GLY A 123 12.12 -25.61 -11.29
N THR A 124 11.05 -26.40 -11.13
CA THR A 124 9.83 -26.21 -11.92
C THR A 124 9.08 -24.94 -11.51
N ILE A 125 8.48 -24.26 -12.48
CA ILE A 125 7.69 -23.04 -12.26
C ILE A 125 6.29 -23.44 -11.80
N SER A 126 5.78 -22.81 -10.75
CA SER A 126 4.42 -23.07 -10.27
C SER A 126 3.39 -22.85 -11.40
N PRO A 127 2.45 -23.79 -11.60
CA PRO A 127 1.35 -23.56 -12.51
C PRO A 127 0.34 -22.53 -11.96
N SER A 128 0.36 -22.25 -10.66
CA SER A 128 -0.55 -21.31 -10.00
C SER A 128 -0.13 -19.86 -10.21
N VAL A 129 -1.14 -18.98 -10.33
CA VAL A 129 -0.99 -17.53 -10.37
C VAL A 129 -2.03 -16.88 -9.46
N CYS A 130 -1.64 -15.80 -8.80
CA CYS A 130 -2.50 -15.05 -7.88
C CYS A 130 -2.54 -13.55 -8.19
N GLN A 131 -3.57 -12.87 -7.68
CA GLN A 131 -3.68 -11.42 -7.78
C GLN A 131 -2.54 -10.69 -7.03
N HIS A 132 -1.99 -11.31 -5.98
CA HIS A 132 -0.97 -10.73 -5.11
C HIS A 132 0.31 -10.40 -5.86
N THR A 133 0.83 -11.32 -6.67
CA THR A 133 2.02 -11.03 -7.47
C THR A 133 1.76 -9.91 -8.48
N SER A 134 0.53 -9.82 -9.02
CA SER A 134 0.14 -8.75 -9.94
C SER A 134 0.12 -7.37 -9.25
N PHE A 135 -0.63 -7.19 -8.15
CA PHE A 135 -0.70 -5.89 -7.49
C PHE A 135 0.61 -5.50 -6.80
N LEU A 136 1.37 -6.44 -6.22
CA LEU A 136 2.69 -6.13 -5.62
C LEU A 136 3.70 -5.71 -6.68
N SER A 137 3.63 -6.30 -7.89
CA SER A 137 4.51 -5.91 -8.99
C SER A 137 4.29 -4.47 -9.46
N ILE A 138 3.05 -3.97 -9.40
CA ILE A 138 2.70 -2.58 -9.71
C ILE A 138 3.08 -1.69 -8.53
N LEU A 139 2.69 -2.07 -7.31
CA LEU A 139 2.95 -1.31 -6.09
C LEU A 139 4.44 -0.95 -5.94
N TYR A 140 5.32 -1.92 -6.16
CA TYR A 140 6.78 -1.77 -6.01
C TYR A 140 7.53 -1.47 -7.32
N ASP A 141 6.84 -1.03 -8.39
CA ASP A 141 7.45 -0.67 -9.68
C ASP A 141 8.35 -1.78 -10.26
N ILE A 142 7.92 -3.03 -10.11
CA ILE A 142 8.62 -4.21 -10.60
C ILE A 142 8.22 -4.49 -12.03
N VAL A 143 6.91 -4.53 -12.32
CA VAL A 143 6.40 -4.92 -13.64
C VAL A 143 6.95 -4.05 -14.76
N GLU A 144 7.31 -4.67 -15.86
CA GLU A 144 7.72 -3.96 -17.07
C GLU A 144 6.52 -3.23 -17.71
N LYS A 145 6.79 -2.07 -18.32
CA LYS A 145 5.74 -1.22 -18.91
C LYS A 145 4.83 -1.96 -19.89
N LYS A 146 5.38 -2.90 -20.68
CA LYS A 146 4.61 -3.74 -21.63
C LYS A 146 3.62 -4.70 -20.96
N HIS A 147 3.85 -5.07 -19.71
CA HIS A 147 3.03 -6.01 -18.94
C HIS A 147 2.12 -5.32 -17.92
N HIS A 148 2.28 -4.01 -17.73
CA HIS A 148 1.53 -3.23 -16.75
C HIS A 148 0.00 -3.33 -16.93
N VAL A 149 -0.50 -3.20 -18.16
CA VAL A 149 -1.94 -3.30 -18.44
C VAL A 149 -2.48 -4.69 -18.11
N ALA A 150 -1.71 -5.74 -18.41
CA ALA A 150 -2.07 -7.11 -18.07
C ALA A 150 -2.11 -7.34 -16.56
N ALA A 151 -1.07 -6.89 -15.84
CA ALA A 151 -1.03 -6.97 -14.37
C ALA A 151 -2.18 -6.20 -13.72
N LEU A 152 -2.55 -5.04 -14.27
CA LEU A 152 -3.69 -4.27 -13.78
C LEU A 152 -5.02 -4.99 -14.07
N ASN A 153 -5.15 -5.62 -15.23
CA ASN A 153 -6.32 -6.43 -15.58
C ASN A 153 -6.48 -7.63 -14.64
N ASN A 154 -5.40 -8.29 -14.23
CA ASN A 154 -5.45 -9.38 -13.26
C ASN A 154 -6.08 -8.96 -11.91
N VAL A 155 -5.99 -7.67 -11.58
CA VAL A 155 -6.53 -7.10 -10.36
C VAL A 155 -7.99 -6.68 -10.54
N LEU A 156 -8.29 -5.91 -11.58
CA LEU A 156 -9.62 -5.34 -11.80
C LEU A 156 -10.61 -6.35 -12.37
N ASN A 157 -10.13 -7.28 -13.21
CA ASN A 157 -10.92 -8.29 -13.91
C ASN A 157 -10.25 -9.66 -13.72
N LYS A 158 -10.21 -10.14 -12.47
CA LYS A 158 -9.52 -11.37 -12.07
C LYS A 158 -9.90 -12.54 -12.99
N PRO A 159 -8.94 -13.14 -13.73
CA PRO A 159 -9.20 -14.30 -14.56
C PRO A 159 -9.76 -15.49 -13.78
N ASP A 160 -10.45 -16.38 -14.49
CA ASP A 160 -10.84 -17.68 -13.98
C ASP A 160 -9.60 -18.52 -13.63
N GLY A 161 -9.66 -19.26 -12.54
CA GLY A 161 -8.53 -20.06 -12.04
C GLY A 161 -7.42 -19.27 -11.34
N MET A 162 -7.35 -17.94 -11.48
CA MET A 162 -6.42 -17.12 -10.71
C MET A 162 -6.87 -17.02 -9.23
N VAL A 163 -5.92 -17.26 -8.33
CA VAL A 163 -6.15 -17.17 -6.87
C VAL A 163 -6.42 -15.71 -6.50
N GLY A 164 -7.56 -15.50 -5.83
CA GLY A 164 -8.00 -14.20 -5.34
C GLY A 164 -7.48 -13.88 -3.95
N ILE A 165 -7.95 -12.77 -3.39
CA ILE A 165 -7.56 -12.28 -2.07
C ILE A 165 -8.41 -12.94 -0.97
N GLY A 166 -7.77 -13.36 0.11
CA GLY A 166 -8.40 -14.08 1.23
C GLY A 166 -8.62 -13.25 2.48
N SER A 167 -7.81 -12.20 2.69
CA SER A 167 -7.90 -11.37 3.90
C SER A 167 -7.99 -9.88 3.62
N PRO A 168 -8.60 -9.09 4.54
CA PRO A 168 -8.53 -7.65 4.45
C PRO A 168 -7.12 -7.09 4.70
N PHE A 169 -6.21 -7.89 5.26
CA PHE A 169 -4.79 -7.56 5.33
C PHE A 169 -4.16 -7.42 3.94
N ALA A 170 -4.39 -8.37 3.03
CA ALA A 170 -3.91 -8.25 1.65
C ALA A 170 -4.62 -7.11 0.88
N LEU A 171 -5.87 -6.79 1.23
CA LEU A 171 -6.57 -5.62 0.67
C LEU A 171 -5.85 -4.29 0.98
N LEU A 172 -5.13 -4.16 2.10
CA LEU A 172 -4.33 -2.96 2.39
C LEU A 172 -3.35 -2.68 1.23
N TYR A 173 -2.57 -3.68 0.82
CA TYR A 173 -1.58 -3.54 -0.26
C TYR A 173 -2.23 -3.37 -1.63
N LEU A 174 -3.37 -4.03 -1.87
CA LEU A 174 -4.17 -3.78 -3.05
C LEU A 174 -4.60 -2.31 -3.13
N TYR A 175 -5.10 -1.75 -2.04
CA TYR A 175 -5.57 -0.36 -1.99
C TYR A 175 -4.43 0.64 -2.12
N GLU A 176 -3.24 0.34 -1.59
CA GLU A 176 -2.05 1.17 -1.84
C GLU A 176 -1.69 1.21 -3.33
N MET A 177 -1.76 0.06 -4.01
CA MET A 177 -1.55 -0.03 -5.45
C MET A 177 -2.62 0.78 -6.21
N MET A 178 -3.90 0.60 -5.86
CA MET A 178 -5.00 1.35 -6.48
C MET A 178 -4.88 2.87 -6.24
N ASP A 179 -4.46 3.32 -5.05
CA ASP A 179 -4.28 4.75 -4.75
C ASP A 179 -3.14 5.33 -5.60
N LYS A 180 -2.05 4.55 -5.79
CA LYS A 180 -0.94 4.89 -6.68
C LYS A 180 -1.40 5.01 -8.15
N GLU A 181 -2.27 4.12 -8.60
CA GLU A 181 -2.80 4.10 -9.98
C GLU A 181 -3.96 5.09 -10.22
N GLY A 182 -4.40 5.84 -9.20
CA GLY A 182 -5.50 6.80 -9.35
C GLY A 182 -6.88 6.13 -9.44
N LEU A 183 -7.01 4.94 -8.86
CA LEU A 183 -8.21 4.10 -8.81
C LEU A 183 -8.92 4.20 -7.45
N GLN A 184 -9.00 5.41 -6.89
CA GLN A 184 -9.60 5.61 -5.56
C GLN A 184 -11.08 5.23 -5.51
N ASP A 185 -11.83 5.35 -6.61
CA ASP A 185 -13.24 4.94 -6.66
C ASP A 185 -13.36 3.41 -6.48
N GLU A 186 -12.44 2.62 -7.07
CA GLU A 186 -12.38 1.15 -6.89
C GLU A 186 -12.07 0.75 -5.45
N ILE A 187 -11.28 1.55 -4.72
CA ILE A 187 -11.02 1.33 -3.30
C ILE A 187 -12.33 1.48 -2.52
N ILE A 188 -13.11 2.53 -2.78
CA ILE A 188 -14.38 2.76 -2.09
C ILE A 188 -15.38 1.63 -2.39
N GLU A 189 -15.52 1.24 -3.66
CA GLU A 189 -16.36 0.11 -4.06
C GLU A 189 -15.93 -1.21 -3.40
N SER A 190 -14.63 -1.46 -3.31
CA SER A 190 -14.09 -2.63 -2.62
C SER A 190 -14.34 -2.60 -1.10
N ILE A 191 -14.28 -1.42 -0.47
CA ILE A 191 -14.61 -1.27 0.95
C ILE A 191 -16.09 -1.62 1.18
N TYR A 192 -17.01 -1.08 0.38
CA TYR A 192 -18.43 -1.45 0.46
C TYR A 192 -18.59 -2.97 0.31
N ARG A 193 -18.06 -3.54 -0.77
CA ARG A 193 -18.19 -4.97 -1.08
C ARG A 193 -17.71 -5.89 0.04
N ASN A 194 -16.59 -5.58 0.68
CA ASN A 194 -15.93 -6.49 1.63
C ASN A 194 -16.32 -6.24 3.09
N TYR A 195 -16.62 -5.01 3.49
CA TYR A 195 -16.93 -4.67 4.89
C TYR A 195 -18.42 -4.56 5.18
N GLU A 196 -19.25 -4.28 4.16
CA GLU A 196 -20.70 -4.24 4.35
C GLU A 196 -21.25 -5.61 4.74
N GLU A 197 -20.70 -6.69 4.19
CA GLU A 197 -21.10 -8.04 4.58
C GLU A 197 -20.78 -8.34 6.05
N MET A 198 -19.63 -7.88 6.54
CA MET A 198 -19.30 -8.00 7.98
C MET A 198 -20.36 -7.29 8.83
N LEU A 199 -20.76 -6.07 8.43
CA LEU A 199 -21.80 -5.31 9.13
C LEU A 199 -23.17 -5.99 9.05
N ARG A 200 -23.55 -6.55 7.90
CA ARG A 200 -24.81 -7.29 7.70
C ARG A 200 -24.89 -8.52 8.59
N GLN A 201 -23.76 -9.16 8.87
CA GLN A 201 -23.64 -10.28 9.81
C GLN A 201 -23.50 -9.83 11.27
N GLY A 202 -23.63 -8.53 11.57
CA GLY A 202 -23.63 -7.99 12.93
C GLY A 202 -22.24 -7.78 13.53
N ALA A 203 -21.18 -7.73 12.71
CA ALA A 203 -19.84 -7.45 13.21
C ALA A 203 -19.73 -6.04 13.79
N THR A 204 -19.15 -5.93 14.99
CA THR A 204 -18.81 -4.66 15.64
C THR A 204 -17.31 -4.34 15.57
N THR A 205 -16.53 -5.24 14.97
CA THR A 205 -15.09 -5.18 14.73
C THR A 205 -14.77 -5.74 13.35
N VAL A 206 -13.54 -5.58 12.87
CA VAL A 206 -13.11 -6.09 11.56
C VAL A 206 -12.52 -7.51 11.66
N TRP A 207 -12.85 -8.36 10.70
CA TRP A 207 -12.51 -9.78 10.71
C TRP A 207 -11.10 -10.07 10.18
N GLU A 208 -10.50 -11.18 10.62
CA GLU A 208 -9.17 -11.63 10.16
C GLU A 208 -9.15 -12.04 8.68
N GLN A 209 -10.18 -12.74 8.23
CA GLN A 209 -10.38 -13.18 6.84
C GLN A 209 -11.68 -12.62 6.26
N LEU A 210 -11.76 -12.56 4.93
CA LEU A 210 -12.98 -12.07 4.24
C LEU A 210 -14.15 -13.04 4.36
N ARG A 211 -13.87 -14.33 4.51
CA ARG A 211 -14.84 -15.42 4.66
C ARG A 211 -14.35 -16.40 5.72
N ASP A 212 -15.27 -17.13 6.35
CA ASP A 212 -14.99 -18.23 7.29
C ASP A 212 -13.91 -17.89 8.33
N THR A 213 -13.96 -16.66 8.84
CA THR A 213 -12.92 -16.11 9.69
C THR A 213 -12.90 -16.80 11.06
N ARG A 214 -11.68 -17.06 11.57
CA ARG A 214 -11.49 -17.57 12.94
C ARG A 214 -11.55 -16.43 13.96
N SER A 215 -10.88 -15.32 13.70
CA SER A 215 -10.97 -14.12 14.55
C SER A 215 -11.93 -13.09 13.96
N HIS A 216 -12.90 -12.64 14.75
CA HIS A 216 -13.80 -11.53 14.40
C HIS A 216 -13.24 -10.15 14.78
N CYS A 217 -12.04 -10.08 15.36
CA CYS A 217 -11.41 -8.81 15.74
C CYS A 217 -9.91 -8.87 15.43
N HIS A 218 -9.50 -8.30 14.30
CA HIS A 218 -8.11 -8.30 13.85
C HIS A 218 -7.71 -6.96 13.23
N ALA A 219 -6.86 -6.19 13.93
CA ALA A 219 -6.55 -4.81 13.58
C ALA A 219 -5.92 -4.61 12.19
N TRP A 220 -5.30 -5.65 11.62
CA TRP A 220 -4.73 -5.62 10.27
C TRP A 220 -5.78 -5.43 9.16
N SER A 221 -7.06 -5.52 9.51
CA SER A 221 -8.21 -5.41 8.62
C SER A 221 -8.85 -4.04 8.72
N SER A 222 -8.22 -3.07 9.38
CA SER A 222 -8.77 -1.73 9.56
C SER A 222 -8.43 -0.80 8.40
N SER A 223 -8.06 -1.30 7.21
CA SER A 223 -7.66 -0.47 6.07
C SER A 223 -8.67 0.64 5.68
N PRO A 224 -10.01 0.50 5.86
CA PRO A 224 -10.95 1.59 5.62
C PRO A 224 -10.64 2.86 6.42
N ILE A 225 -10.12 2.74 7.66
CA ILE A 225 -9.76 3.92 8.47
C ILE A 225 -8.70 4.78 7.78
N TYR A 226 -7.78 4.15 7.05
CA TYR A 226 -6.70 4.83 6.36
C TYR A 226 -7.20 5.48 5.06
N PHE A 227 -7.92 4.72 4.23
CA PHE A 227 -8.31 5.18 2.90
C PHE A 227 -9.50 6.15 2.92
N LEU A 228 -10.46 6.02 3.84
CA LEU A 228 -11.57 6.98 3.92
C LEU A 228 -11.08 8.38 4.30
N ASN A 229 -10.10 8.50 5.20
CA ASN A 229 -9.46 9.78 5.52
C ASN A 229 -8.72 10.38 4.31
N ARG A 230 -8.07 9.55 3.49
CA ARG A 230 -7.29 10.00 2.33
C ARG A 230 -8.12 10.31 1.09
N ILE A 231 -9.26 9.65 0.93
CA ILE A 231 -10.11 9.71 -0.26
C ILE A 231 -11.33 10.60 0.00
N VAL A 232 -12.16 10.22 0.97
CA VAL A 232 -13.44 10.92 1.26
C VAL A 232 -13.18 12.24 1.95
N LEU A 233 -12.48 12.23 3.09
CA LEU A 233 -12.08 13.46 3.77
C LEU A 233 -11.04 14.23 2.93
N GLY A 234 -10.22 13.49 2.17
CA GLY A 234 -9.28 14.03 1.19
C GLY A 234 -7.95 14.49 1.76
N VAL A 235 -7.58 14.07 2.98
CA VAL A 235 -6.39 14.57 3.67
C VAL A 235 -5.18 13.68 3.40
N ARG A 236 -4.12 14.26 2.84
CA ARG A 236 -2.88 13.53 2.50
C ARG A 236 -1.67 14.30 2.98
N GLN A 237 -0.81 13.63 3.76
CA GLN A 237 0.46 14.21 4.18
C GLN A 237 1.42 14.32 2.99
N THR A 238 2.07 15.46 2.83
CA THR A 238 2.97 15.76 1.69
C THR A 238 4.42 16.01 2.10
N ALA A 239 4.73 16.06 3.40
CA ALA A 239 6.09 16.11 3.93
C ALA A 239 6.19 15.35 5.25
N ALA A 240 7.36 14.80 5.55
CA ALA A 240 7.60 14.01 6.76
C ALA A 240 7.28 14.78 8.06
N GLY A 241 6.81 14.06 9.08
CA GLY A 241 6.48 14.57 10.41
C GLY A 241 5.25 15.46 10.48
N GLY A 242 4.27 15.26 9.60
CA GLY A 242 3.03 16.03 9.61
C GLY A 242 3.23 17.53 9.34
N LYS A 243 4.29 17.93 8.64
CA LYS A 243 4.61 19.34 8.39
C LYS A 243 3.79 19.97 7.28
N SER A 244 3.32 19.17 6.32
CA SER A 244 2.46 19.66 5.24
C SER A 244 1.44 18.63 4.80
N PHE A 245 0.28 19.13 4.37
CA PHE A 245 -0.83 18.33 3.86
C PHE A 245 -1.45 18.94 2.61
N GLU A 246 -2.01 18.05 1.79
CA GLU A 246 -2.95 18.36 0.73
C GLU A 246 -4.37 17.97 1.20
N VAL A 247 -5.36 18.81 0.89
CA VAL A 247 -6.78 18.51 1.06
C VAL A 247 -7.45 18.48 -0.31
N SER A 248 -7.89 17.29 -0.73
CA SER A 248 -8.44 16.98 -2.05
C SER A 248 -9.57 15.96 -1.91
N PRO A 249 -10.76 16.36 -1.41
CA PRO A 249 -11.85 15.44 -1.11
C PRO A 249 -12.44 14.82 -2.38
N MET A 250 -12.84 13.55 -2.27
CA MET A 250 -13.59 12.82 -3.28
C MET A 250 -14.97 12.46 -2.69
N PRO A 251 -16.04 13.20 -3.04
CA PRO A 251 -17.33 13.03 -2.38
C PRO A 251 -17.95 11.64 -2.49
N ASN A 252 -17.69 10.90 -3.59
CA ASN A 252 -18.18 9.53 -3.77
C ASN A 252 -19.69 9.37 -3.46
N GLY A 253 -20.51 10.31 -3.93
CA GLY A 253 -21.97 10.31 -3.71
C GLY A 253 -22.43 10.89 -2.36
N LEU A 254 -21.52 11.22 -1.44
CA LEU A 254 -21.85 11.82 -0.15
C LEU A 254 -22.09 13.33 -0.28
N GLY A 255 -23.05 13.83 0.49
CA GLY A 255 -23.35 15.26 0.59
C GLY A 255 -22.42 16.03 1.53
N TRP A 256 -21.76 15.35 2.48
CA TRP A 256 -20.85 15.98 3.44
C TRP A 256 -19.88 14.96 4.03
N ALA A 257 -18.78 15.44 4.60
CA ALA A 257 -17.93 14.69 5.53
C ALA A 257 -17.30 15.64 6.57
N ASP A 258 -17.07 15.14 7.78
CA ASP A 258 -16.47 15.86 8.91
C ASP A 258 -15.52 14.92 9.65
N GLY A 259 -14.26 15.31 9.84
CA GLY A 259 -13.26 14.44 10.42
C GLY A 259 -11.92 15.13 10.68
N ALA A 260 -10.97 14.36 11.21
CA ALA A 260 -9.63 14.85 11.48
C ALA A 260 -8.57 13.77 11.33
N VAL A 261 -7.36 14.19 11.00
CA VAL A 261 -6.16 13.34 11.07
C VAL A 261 -5.26 13.83 12.21
N ALA A 262 -4.71 12.89 12.96
CA ALA A 262 -3.74 13.20 14.00
C ALA A 262 -2.39 13.59 13.38
N THR A 263 -1.75 14.63 13.91
CA THR A 263 -0.40 15.04 13.54
C THR A 263 0.43 15.26 14.81
N PRO A 264 1.78 15.27 14.72
CA PRO A 264 2.63 15.62 15.86
C PRO A 264 2.35 17.01 16.46
N PHE A 265 1.67 17.89 15.74
CA PHE A 265 1.32 19.25 16.16
C PHE A 265 -0.12 19.37 16.68
N GLY A 266 -0.88 18.28 16.74
CA GLY A 266 -2.30 18.26 17.04
C GLY A 266 -3.17 17.87 15.84
N PRO A 267 -4.51 17.86 15.99
CA PRO A 267 -5.40 17.39 14.94
C PRO A 267 -5.55 18.40 13.80
N LEU A 268 -5.45 17.93 12.55
CA LEU A 268 -5.88 18.65 11.36
C LEU A 268 -7.33 18.28 11.06
N HIS A 269 -8.26 19.18 11.33
CA HIS A 269 -9.69 18.97 11.06
C HIS A 269 -10.05 19.44 9.65
N VAL A 270 -10.86 18.64 8.96
CA VAL A 270 -11.46 18.99 7.67
C VAL A 270 -12.95 18.71 7.74
N LYS A 271 -13.73 19.64 7.22
CA LYS A 271 -15.17 19.47 7.00
C LYS A 271 -15.51 19.96 5.62
N TRP A 272 -16.36 19.23 4.91
CA TRP A 272 -16.93 19.73 3.67
C TRP A 272 -18.40 19.37 3.53
N GLU A 273 -19.15 20.19 2.80
CA GLU A 273 -20.58 20.04 2.55
C GLU A 273 -20.93 20.53 1.13
N ILE A 274 -21.81 19.80 0.46
CA ILE A 274 -22.31 20.08 -0.88
C ILE A 274 -23.76 20.57 -0.79
N ALA A 275 -24.02 21.77 -1.29
CA ALA A 275 -25.35 22.35 -1.44
C ALA A 275 -25.55 22.84 -2.88
N GLY A 276 -26.29 22.07 -3.68
CA GLY A 276 -26.41 22.30 -5.12
C GLY A 276 -25.05 22.19 -5.81
N ARG A 277 -24.55 23.30 -6.40
CA ARG A 277 -23.20 23.38 -6.97
C ARG A 277 -22.16 23.93 -6.01
N SER A 278 -22.54 24.40 -4.82
CA SER A 278 -21.59 24.92 -3.83
C SER A 278 -20.93 23.78 -3.07
N LEU A 279 -19.60 23.81 -2.92
CA LEU A 279 -18.84 22.92 -2.05
C LEU A 279 -18.11 23.78 -1.03
N LYS A 280 -18.58 23.80 0.21
CA LYS A 280 -17.91 24.52 1.30
C LYS A 280 -16.90 23.60 1.95
N ILE A 281 -15.67 24.06 2.13
CA ILE A 281 -14.57 23.30 2.74
C ILE A 281 -13.96 24.14 3.86
N GLY A 282 -14.11 23.67 5.10
CA GLY A 282 -13.47 24.23 6.27
C GLY A 282 -12.28 23.38 6.70
N ILE A 283 -11.11 24.00 6.84
CA ILE A 283 -9.88 23.35 7.28
C ILE A 283 -9.39 24.07 8.54
N THR A 284 -9.16 23.32 9.62
CA THR A 284 -8.52 23.84 10.84
C THR A 284 -7.23 23.10 11.08
N ALA A 285 -6.10 23.78 10.85
CA ALA A 285 -4.77 23.22 11.00
C ALA A 285 -4.10 23.69 12.29
N PRO A 286 -3.31 22.84 12.97
CA PRO A 286 -2.49 23.29 14.09
C PRO A 286 -1.37 24.22 13.61
N ALA A 287 -0.87 25.07 14.51
CA ALA A 287 0.28 25.94 14.26
C ALA A 287 1.48 25.17 13.66
N GLY A 288 2.13 25.77 12.67
CA GLY A 288 3.31 25.18 12.00
C GLY A 288 3.00 24.18 10.89
N VAL A 289 1.74 23.75 10.71
CA VAL A 289 1.35 22.84 9.63
C VAL A 289 0.91 23.61 8.39
N LYS A 290 1.53 23.30 7.24
CA LYS A 290 1.15 23.87 5.94
C LYS A 290 0.03 23.03 5.33
N VAL A 291 -1.04 23.66 4.86
CA VAL A 291 -2.12 22.96 4.17
C VAL A 291 -2.45 23.66 2.87
N ALA A 292 -2.58 22.88 1.80
CA ALA A 292 -3.02 23.35 0.50
C ALA A 292 -4.26 22.57 0.06
N PHE A 293 -5.27 23.28 -0.42
CA PHE A 293 -6.37 22.64 -1.15
C PHE A 293 -5.91 22.31 -2.56
N LYS A 294 -6.24 21.11 -3.03
CA LYS A 294 -6.09 20.72 -4.43
C LYS A 294 -7.41 20.21 -4.96
N ARG A 295 -7.80 20.76 -6.11
CA ARG A 295 -9.05 20.37 -6.76
C ARG A 295 -8.91 18.98 -7.38
N HIS A 296 -9.73 18.04 -6.94
CA HIS A 296 -9.83 16.72 -7.57
C HIS A 296 -10.73 16.74 -8.82
N LYS A 297 -10.49 15.82 -9.77
CA LYS A 297 -11.30 15.66 -11.00
C LYS A 297 -12.78 15.36 -10.71
N THR A 298 -13.07 14.67 -9.61
CA THR A 298 -14.43 14.33 -9.17
C THR A 298 -15.23 15.54 -8.68
N LEU A 299 -14.58 16.68 -8.45
CA LEU A 299 -15.25 17.95 -8.11
C LEU A 299 -15.71 18.74 -9.35
N LYS A 300 -15.76 18.09 -10.52
CA LYS A 300 -16.28 18.69 -11.76
C LYS A 300 -17.74 19.08 -11.55
N GLY A 301 -18.08 20.32 -11.91
CA GLY A 301 -19.44 20.87 -11.74
C GLY A 301 -19.75 21.45 -10.35
N LEU A 302 -18.85 21.27 -9.37
CA LEU A 302 -18.92 21.92 -8.06
C LEU A 302 -18.06 23.19 -8.02
N ASN A 303 -18.38 24.11 -7.11
CA ASN A 303 -17.69 25.37 -6.88
C ASN A 303 -17.09 25.36 -5.46
N PRO A 304 -15.82 24.95 -5.30
CA PRO A 304 -15.17 24.90 -3.99
C PRO A 304 -14.98 26.29 -3.38
N GLN A 305 -15.40 26.45 -2.13
CA GLN A 305 -15.16 27.61 -1.28
C GLN A 305 -14.35 27.13 -0.08
N VAL A 306 -13.07 27.50 -0.03
CA VAL A 306 -12.12 26.96 0.95
C VAL A 306 -11.80 28.02 1.99
N GLU A 307 -12.03 27.69 3.26
CA GLU A 307 -11.63 28.49 4.41
C GLU A 307 -10.58 27.70 5.22
N ILE A 308 -9.40 28.28 5.42
CA ILE A 308 -8.31 27.67 6.20
C ILE A 308 -8.04 28.51 7.44
N LYS A 309 -8.27 27.93 8.61
CA LYS A 309 -7.97 28.52 9.93
C LYS A 309 -6.75 27.85 10.55
N ARG A 310 -5.94 28.64 11.24
CA ARG A 310 -4.83 28.13 12.07
C ARG A 310 -5.20 28.26 13.54
N ARG A 311 -4.96 27.22 14.32
CA ARG A 311 -5.03 27.21 15.78
C ARG A 311 -3.66 27.40 16.38
#